data_AF-Q5WZ88-F1
#
_entry.id   AF-Q5WZ88-F1
#
_cell.length_a   1.000
_cell.length_b   1.000
_cell.length_c   1.000
_cell.angle_alpha   90.00
_cell.angle_beta   90.00
_cell.angle_gamma   90.00
#
_symmetry.space_group_name_H-M   'P 1'
#
loop_
_entity.id
_entity.type
_entity.pdbx_description
1 polymer ?
#
loop_
_entity_poly.entity_id
_entity_poly.type
_entity_poly.pdbx_seq_one_letter_code
_entity_poly.pdbx_strand_id
1 'polypeptide(L)'
;MMAEHDQNNDEYKFAELDSYDMDQAGESDLDSEASFQSGKEGLTKKKDIKRNALIAIGAVVLIMVMYKIIGWMFFSDKSSQVTSKPAIPPVTQVATPQPVQTIPTTTPIQQVQPTTIIEDDSDLKKKVSAIEMTQQSLRSEVNALGEQINTVNNNIKNLNAQIVNLNQIIGNMSNQIARQSEVINVLMARTTPKKVVKVSRPTVQARTIYYIQAVIPGRAWLIGSNGSTLTVREGSKIPGYGMVKLIDSLQGRILTSSGQVIKFSQEDS
;
A
#
# COMPACT_ATOMS: atom_id res chain seq x y z
N MET A 1 -42.09 -3.96 32.56
CA MET A 1 -42.32 -4.74 31.34
C MET A 1 -40.98 -5.28 30.87
N MET A 2 -40.66 -6.51 31.29
CA MET A 2 -39.74 -7.39 30.58
C MET A 2 -40.60 -8.30 29.69
N ALA A 3 -40.20 -8.47 28.44
CA ALA A 3 -40.48 -9.58 27.52
C ALA A 3 -40.00 -9.13 26.12
N GLU A 4 -39.38 -9.91 25.24
CA GLU A 4 -38.94 -11.30 25.24
C GLU A 4 -37.99 -11.43 24.04
N HIS A 5 -36.92 -12.19 24.22
CA HIS A 5 -36.24 -12.85 23.11
C HIS A 5 -37.23 -13.82 22.45
N ASP A 6 -37.28 -13.85 21.12
CA ASP A 6 -36.91 -15.07 20.38
C ASP A 6 -37.10 -14.95 18.86
N GLN A 7 -36.27 -15.75 18.18
CA GLN A 7 -36.64 -16.55 17.01
C GLN A 7 -36.53 -15.95 15.60
N ASN A 8 -35.61 -16.57 14.85
CA ASN A 8 -35.76 -17.06 13.47
C ASN A 8 -35.15 -16.19 12.37
N ASN A 9 -33.88 -16.44 12.02
CA ASN A 9 -33.58 -17.57 11.12
C ASN A 9 -32.12 -17.53 10.66
N ASP A 10 -31.41 -18.53 11.14
CA ASP A 10 -30.24 -19.19 10.59
C ASP A 10 -30.34 -19.39 9.07
N GLU A 11 -29.41 -18.82 8.29
CA GLU A 11 -28.87 -19.52 7.12
C GLU A 11 -27.57 -18.87 6.62
N TYR A 12 -26.43 -19.35 7.11
CA TYR A 12 -25.28 -19.59 6.24
C TYR A 12 -24.50 -20.79 6.77
N LYS A 13 -24.63 -21.90 6.05
CA LYS A 13 -24.08 -23.20 6.40
C LYS A 13 -22.55 -23.19 6.39
N PHE A 14 -21.97 -23.57 7.52
CA PHE A 14 -20.64 -24.15 7.61
C PHE A 14 -20.78 -25.66 7.80
N ALA A 15 -20.36 -26.42 6.80
CA ALA A 15 -20.08 -27.85 6.83
C ALA A 15 -19.21 -28.09 5.58
N GLU A 16 -17.97 -28.55 5.60
CA GLU A 16 -17.22 -29.31 6.60
C GLU A 16 -15.76 -28.82 6.57
N LEU A 17 -15.30 -28.32 7.71
CA LEU A 17 -13.89 -28.25 8.07
C LEU A 17 -13.62 -29.52 8.88
N ASP A 18 -13.42 -30.64 8.21
CA ASP A 18 -12.88 -31.85 8.83
C ASP A 18 -11.99 -32.60 7.82
N SER A 19 -11.00 -33.31 8.33
CA SER A 19 -9.85 -33.95 7.64
C SER A 19 -8.59 -33.09 7.45
N TYR A 20 -8.00 -32.68 8.56
CA TYR A 20 -6.54 -32.84 8.69
C TYR A 20 -6.25 -33.98 9.67
N ASP A 21 -5.46 -34.92 9.17
CA ASP A 21 -4.31 -35.54 9.83
C ASP A 21 -4.33 -37.06 10.10
N MET A 22 -3.24 -37.67 9.61
CA MET A 22 -2.50 -38.85 10.07
C MET A 22 -3.22 -40.12 10.57
N ASP A 23 -3.11 -41.20 9.77
CA ASP A 23 -2.20 -42.34 10.04
C ASP A 23 -2.73 -43.64 9.40
N GLN A 24 -2.11 -44.08 8.30
CA GLN A 24 -2.01 -45.52 8.04
C GLN A 24 -0.73 -45.87 7.29
N ALA A 25 0.10 -46.63 7.99
CA ALA A 25 1.37 -47.20 7.60
C ALA A 25 1.40 -47.76 6.17
N GLY A 26 2.36 -47.31 5.38
CA GLY A 26 2.83 -47.98 4.18
C GLY A 26 4.17 -48.65 4.48
N GLU A 27 4.12 -49.95 4.70
CA GLU A 27 5.27 -50.84 4.89
C GLU A 27 5.86 -51.27 3.52
N SER A 28 7.20 -51.34 3.49
CA SER A 28 8.10 -52.18 2.67
C SER A 28 8.16 -52.07 1.13
N ASP A 29 9.32 -51.62 0.63
CA ASP A 29 10.33 -52.37 -0.19
C ASP A 29 11.11 -51.42 -1.11
N LEU A 30 12.35 -51.03 -0.77
CA LEU A 30 13.66 -51.67 -1.03
C LEU A 30 14.30 -51.38 -2.42
N ASP A 31 15.50 -50.80 -2.33
CA ASP A 31 16.69 -50.81 -3.20
C ASP A 31 16.68 -50.25 -4.64
N SER A 32 17.49 -49.20 -4.87
CA SER A 32 18.75 -49.32 -5.64
C SER A 32 19.48 -47.97 -5.83
N GLU A 33 20.81 -48.06 -5.78
CA GLU A 33 21.82 -47.02 -5.90
C GLU A 33 21.89 -46.26 -7.25
N ALA A 34 22.55 -45.10 -7.16
CA ALA A 34 23.45 -44.47 -8.14
C ALA A 34 22.88 -43.66 -9.33
N SER A 35 23.23 -42.37 -9.28
CA SER A 35 23.94 -41.60 -10.33
C SER A 35 23.19 -40.58 -11.21
N PHE A 36 23.90 -39.47 -11.41
CA PHE A 36 23.83 -38.42 -12.44
C PHE A 36 22.87 -37.22 -12.32
N GLN A 37 23.51 -36.06 -12.15
CA GLN A 37 23.11 -34.78 -12.74
C GLN A 37 22.78 -34.94 -14.23
N SER A 38 21.65 -34.41 -14.68
CA SER A 38 21.58 -33.40 -15.76
C SER A 38 20.13 -32.95 -15.95
N GLY A 39 20.00 -31.74 -16.47
CA GLY A 39 18.80 -30.92 -16.40
C GLY A 39 17.54 -31.49 -17.06
N LYS A 40 16.40 -31.06 -16.51
CA LYS A 40 15.20 -30.78 -17.27
C LYS A 40 14.59 -29.48 -16.76
N GLU A 41 14.87 -28.42 -17.49
CA GLU A 41 13.97 -27.29 -17.58
C GLU A 41 12.56 -27.77 -17.94
N GLY A 42 11.57 -27.09 -17.36
CA GLY A 42 10.30 -26.94 -18.04
C GLY A 42 9.07 -27.36 -17.23
N LEU A 43 8.32 -26.33 -16.85
CA LEU A 43 6.90 -26.35 -16.51
C LEU A 43 6.54 -26.88 -15.12
N THR A 44 6.42 -25.95 -14.16
CA THR A 44 5.21 -25.71 -13.32
C THR A 44 5.53 -24.78 -12.14
N LYS A 45 5.85 -23.50 -12.40
CA LYS A 45 5.91 -22.46 -11.34
C LYS A 45 5.17 -21.19 -11.73
N LYS A 46 3.88 -21.31 -12.05
CA LYS A 46 2.99 -20.14 -12.24
C LYS A 46 2.04 -19.87 -11.06
N LYS A 47 1.96 -20.77 -10.07
CA LYS A 47 1.04 -20.63 -8.93
C LYS A 47 1.66 -19.90 -7.72
N ASP A 48 2.98 -19.99 -7.53
CA ASP A 48 3.64 -19.43 -6.33
C ASP A 48 4.06 -17.96 -6.46
N ILE A 49 4.27 -17.43 -7.68
CA ILE A 49 4.62 -16.01 -7.85
C ILE A 49 3.48 -15.10 -7.38
N LYS A 50 2.22 -15.44 -7.68
CA LYS A 50 1.07 -14.64 -7.25
C LYS A 50 0.90 -14.67 -5.73
N ARG A 51 1.08 -15.84 -5.11
CA ARG A 51 1.00 -15.99 -3.66
C ARG A 51 2.16 -15.29 -2.95
N ASN A 52 3.39 -15.43 -3.45
CA ASN A 52 4.56 -14.75 -2.90
C ASN A 52 4.54 -13.24 -3.12
N ALA A 53 4.01 -12.76 -4.25
CA ALA A 53 3.82 -11.33 -4.50
C ALA A 53 2.76 -10.72 -3.57
N LEU A 54 1.65 -11.44 -3.34
CA LEU A 54 0.60 -10.98 -2.42
C LEU A 54 1.08 -10.97 -0.96
N ILE A 55 1.89 -11.96 -0.57
CA ILE A 55 2.57 -11.98 0.73
C ILE A 55 3.56 -10.82 0.85
N ALA A 56 4.36 -10.54 -0.19
CA ALA A 56 5.31 -9.43 -0.19
C ALA A 56 4.61 -8.05 -0.11
N ILE A 57 3.53 -7.87 -0.86
CA ILE A 57 2.72 -6.65 -0.80
C ILE A 57 2.08 -6.51 0.59
N GLY A 58 1.55 -7.60 1.15
CA GLY A 58 1.03 -7.63 2.52
C GLY A 58 2.07 -7.24 3.57
N ALA A 59 3.29 -7.74 3.44
CA ALA A 59 4.39 -7.40 4.35
C ALA A 59 4.77 -5.91 4.26
N VAL A 60 4.83 -5.33 3.06
CA VAL A 60 5.13 -3.90 2.88
C VAL A 60 4.03 -3.02 3.48
N VAL A 61 2.75 -3.37 3.26
CA VAL A 61 1.63 -2.64 3.86
C VAL A 61 1.65 -2.74 5.39
N LEU A 62 1.95 -3.92 5.93
CA LEU A 62 2.05 -4.14 7.38
C LEU A 62 3.18 -3.30 8.00
N ILE A 63 4.35 -3.26 7.36
CA ILE A 63 5.48 -2.41 7.79
C ILE A 63 5.08 -0.92 7.74
N MET A 64 4.37 -0.48 6.71
CA MET A 64 3.93 0.91 6.58
C MET A 64 2.88 1.31 7.63
N VAL A 65 1.99 0.38 7.98
CA VAL A 65 1.00 0.56 9.06
C VAL A 65 1.69 0.57 10.42
N MET A 66 2.65 -0.33 10.67
CA MET A 66 3.46 -0.31 11.90
C MET A 66 4.24 1.00 12.04
N TYR A 67 4.89 1.47 10.98
CA TYR A 67 5.57 2.77 10.99
C TYR A 67 4.60 3.93 11.30
N LYS A 68 3.39 3.91 10.72
CA LYS A 68 2.38 4.93 10.97
C LYS A 68 1.82 4.88 12.39
N ILE A 69 1.63 3.69 12.96
CA ILE A 69 1.14 3.50 14.34
C ILE A 69 2.21 3.91 15.36
N ILE A 70 3.49 3.58 15.13
CA ILE A 70 4.61 4.07 15.95
C ILE A 70 4.68 5.61 15.85
N GLY A 71 4.56 6.19 14.66
CA GLY A 71 4.53 7.64 14.48
C GLY A 71 3.36 8.33 15.21
N TRP A 72 2.22 7.65 15.38
CA TRP A 72 1.05 8.19 16.07
C TRP A 72 1.10 8.01 17.59
N MET A 73 1.69 6.90 18.05
CA MET A 73 1.81 6.54 19.47
C MET A 73 2.98 7.25 20.17
N PHE A 74 4.05 7.61 19.46
CA PHE A 74 5.20 8.33 20.05
C PHE A 74 5.08 9.87 20.00
N PHE A 75 4.06 10.42 19.34
CA PHE A 75 3.86 11.89 19.24
C PHE A 75 2.57 12.41 19.91
N SER A 76 1.80 11.58 20.61
CA SER A 76 0.51 11.98 21.21
C SER A 76 0.49 12.05 22.74
N ASP A 77 1.60 12.40 23.39
CA ASP A 77 1.55 12.77 24.81
C ASP A 77 2.27 14.08 25.13
N LYS A 78 1.46 15.00 25.66
CA LYS A 78 1.74 16.21 26.46
C LYS A 78 2.06 17.52 25.74
N SER A 79 0.98 18.14 25.26
CA SER A 79 0.73 19.56 25.58
C SER A 79 0.44 19.69 27.08
N SER A 80 1.33 20.35 27.82
CA SER A 80 1.01 20.97 29.10
C SER A 80 1.82 22.26 29.23
N GLN A 81 1.10 23.39 29.15
CA GLN A 81 1.57 24.66 29.68
C GLN A 81 1.82 24.53 31.19
N VAL A 82 3.01 24.88 31.65
CA VAL A 82 3.16 25.71 32.87
C VAL A 82 4.44 26.54 32.79
N THR A 83 4.25 27.83 33.07
CA THR A 83 5.17 28.94 33.31
C THR A 83 6.49 28.61 34.03
N SER A 84 7.64 28.96 33.45
CA SER A 84 8.62 29.93 34.00
C SER A 84 9.96 29.96 33.23
N LYS A 85 10.39 31.19 32.93
CA LYS A 85 11.65 31.72 32.35
C LYS A 85 12.88 31.35 33.23
N PRO A 86 14.18 31.37 32.79
CA PRO A 86 14.79 32.11 31.68
C PRO A 86 15.66 31.32 30.66
N ALA A 87 15.87 32.04 29.56
CA ALA A 87 16.64 31.70 28.37
C ALA A 87 18.15 31.55 28.59
N ILE A 88 18.75 30.65 27.80
CA ILE A 88 20.19 30.62 27.51
C ILE A 88 20.35 30.85 25.99
N PRO A 89 21.14 31.86 25.57
CA PRO A 89 21.38 32.21 24.15
C PRO A 89 22.29 31.19 23.41
N PRO A 90 22.35 31.25 22.07
CA PRO A 90 22.91 30.20 21.23
C PRO A 90 24.45 30.16 21.20
N VAL A 91 24.92 28.95 20.94
CA VAL A 91 26.31 28.54 20.71
C VAL A 91 26.98 29.42 19.66
N THR A 92 28.10 30.05 20.02
CA THR A 92 28.98 30.76 19.08
C THR A 92 30.34 30.09 19.03
N GLN A 93 30.69 29.65 17.81
CA GLN A 93 32.01 29.50 17.17
C GLN A 93 33.24 29.26 18.06
N VAL A 94 33.84 28.10 17.80
CA VAL A 94 35.27 27.83 18.03
C VAL A 94 36.12 28.75 17.15
N ALA A 95 36.90 29.63 17.79
CA ALA A 95 38.05 30.28 17.20
C ALA A 95 39.27 29.99 18.07
N THR A 96 40.26 29.33 17.48
CA THR A 96 41.64 29.23 17.98
C THR A 96 42.22 30.61 18.28
N PRO A 97 43.10 30.73 19.30
CA PRO A 97 44.49 30.99 18.95
C PRO A 97 45.52 30.19 19.76
N GLN A 98 46.71 30.20 19.16
CA GLN A 98 48.00 29.59 19.47
C GLN A 98 48.59 29.86 20.88
N PRO A 99 49.70 29.17 21.22
CA PRO A 99 50.19 29.01 22.59
C PRO A 99 51.22 30.07 23.06
N VAL A 100 51.69 29.82 24.28
CA VAL A 100 52.95 30.24 24.95
C VAL A 100 52.92 31.57 25.75
N GLN A 101 53.02 31.51 27.09
CA GLN A 101 54.27 31.64 27.89
C GLN A 101 53.96 31.84 29.39
N THR A 102 54.83 31.26 30.21
CA THR A 102 55.15 31.48 31.64
C THR A 102 54.91 32.92 32.14
N ILE A 103 54.58 33.23 33.40
CA ILE A 103 55.36 33.02 34.65
C ILE A 103 54.44 33.23 35.90
N PRO A 104 54.90 33.04 37.17
CA PRO A 104 54.11 32.63 38.32
C PRO A 104 53.48 33.82 39.06
N THR A 105 52.60 33.57 40.05
CA THR A 105 52.57 34.26 41.37
C THR A 105 51.35 33.84 42.22
N THR A 106 51.69 33.17 43.32
CA THR A 106 51.07 33.17 44.67
C THR A 106 49.57 32.93 44.84
N THR A 107 49.23 31.71 45.23
CA THR A 107 48.13 31.48 46.19
C THR A 107 48.65 31.64 47.62
N PRO A 108 47.82 32.17 48.54
CA PRO A 108 48.22 32.47 49.90
C PRO A 108 48.45 31.20 50.70
N ILE A 109 49.62 31.13 51.31
CA ILE A 109 49.94 30.31 52.48
C ILE A 109 48.89 30.57 53.56
N GLN A 110 47.97 29.62 53.72
CA GLN A 110 47.16 29.54 54.93
C GLN A 110 48.06 28.98 56.04
N GLN A 111 48.40 29.83 57.00
CA GLN A 111 49.04 29.44 58.25
C GLN A 111 48.21 28.34 58.92
N VAL A 112 48.78 27.14 59.02
CA VAL A 112 48.39 26.17 60.03
C VAL A 112 49.34 26.32 61.22
N GLN A 113 48.76 26.60 62.38
CA GLN A 113 49.41 26.66 63.68
C GLN A 113 50.17 25.37 64.00
N PRO A 114 51.31 25.43 64.70
CA PRO A 114 51.97 24.25 65.23
C PRO A 114 51.19 23.77 66.46
N THR A 115 50.22 22.89 66.24
CA THR A 115 49.76 22.00 67.31
C THR A 115 50.63 20.76 67.21
N THR A 116 51.48 20.53 68.21
CA THR A 116 52.18 19.27 68.44
C THR A 116 51.16 18.12 68.47
N ILE A 117 51.07 17.40 67.36
CA ILE A 117 50.53 16.05 67.30
C ILE A 117 51.75 15.16 67.08
N ILE A 118 51.99 14.24 68.00
CA ILE A 118 52.84 13.09 67.75
C ILE A 118 52.04 12.25 66.74
N GLU A 119 52.12 12.64 65.47
CA GLU A 119 51.41 12.01 64.37
C GLU A 119 52.35 10.96 63.79
N ASP A 120 51.93 9.71 63.95
CA ASP A 120 52.59 8.49 63.56
C ASP A 120 53.22 8.62 62.16
N ASP A 121 54.54 8.44 62.03
CA ASP A 121 55.28 8.37 60.77
C ASP A 121 54.61 7.39 59.78
N SER A 122 53.82 6.43 60.30
CA SER A 122 52.98 5.53 59.52
C SER A 122 51.91 6.24 58.67
N ASP A 123 51.28 7.31 59.15
CA ASP A 123 50.17 7.97 58.44
C ASP A 123 50.65 8.88 57.30
N LEU A 124 51.80 9.54 57.48
CA LEU A 124 52.45 10.27 56.39
C LEU A 124 52.93 9.31 55.29
N LYS A 125 53.50 8.18 55.68
CA LYS A 125 53.92 7.12 54.75
C LYS A 125 52.73 6.52 54.00
N LYS A 126 51.59 6.29 54.66
CA LYS A 126 50.34 5.88 54.01
C LYS A 126 49.83 6.90 53.00
N LYS A 127 49.86 8.20 53.34
CA LYS A 127 49.47 9.29 52.42
C LYS A 127 50.38 9.34 51.19
N VAL A 128 51.69 9.17 51.36
CA VAL A 128 52.64 9.13 50.24
C VAL A 128 52.40 7.90 49.34
N SER A 129 52.22 6.71 49.92
CA SER A 129 51.89 5.51 49.14
C SER A 129 50.54 5.62 48.42
N ALA A 130 49.55 6.27 49.04
CA ALA A 130 48.26 6.53 48.39
C ALA A 130 48.39 7.50 47.21
N ILE A 131 49.24 8.54 47.32
CA ILE A 131 49.52 9.46 46.22
C ILE A 131 50.28 8.76 45.09
N GLU A 132 51.26 7.92 45.42
CA GLU A 132 52.01 7.13 44.44
C GLU A 132 51.11 6.16 43.67
N MET A 133 50.20 5.49 44.38
CA MET A 133 49.18 4.63 43.78
C MET A 133 48.19 5.42 42.90
N THR A 134 47.80 6.62 43.32
CA THR A 134 46.97 7.53 42.51
C THR A 134 47.70 7.96 41.24
N GLN A 135 49.00 8.24 41.33
CA GLN A 135 49.80 8.62 40.16
C GLN A 135 49.95 7.48 39.16
N GLN A 136 50.10 6.25 39.65
CA GLN A 136 50.10 5.04 38.82
C GLN A 136 48.74 4.82 38.14
N SER A 137 47.64 5.07 38.86
CA SER A 137 46.27 5.00 38.33
C SER A 137 46.03 6.03 37.23
N LEU A 138 46.43 7.29 37.47
CA LEU A 138 46.30 8.37 36.49
C LEU A 138 47.07 8.07 35.21
N ARG A 139 48.27 7.49 35.31
CA ARG A 139 49.02 7.05 34.11
C ARG A 139 48.27 5.97 33.32
N SER A 140 47.65 5.03 34.03
CA SER A 140 46.87 3.95 33.39
C SER A 140 45.60 4.50 32.73
N GLU A 141 44.93 5.45 33.38
CA GLU A 141 43.74 6.14 32.86
C GLU A 141 44.07 7.01 31.65
N VAL A 142 45.22 7.71 31.65
CA VAL A 142 45.71 8.46 30.48
C VAL A 142 46.01 7.53 29.30
N ASN A 143 46.59 6.36 29.54
CA ASN A 143 46.82 5.37 28.48
C ASN A 143 45.49 4.85 27.91
N ALA A 144 44.52 4.53 28.77
CA ALA A 144 43.19 4.11 28.35
C ALA A 144 42.45 5.21 27.56
N LEU A 145 42.57 6.47 27.97
CA LEU A 145 42.06 7.62 27.22
C LEU A 145 42.74 7.75 25.85
N GLY A 146 44.04 7.49 25.77
CA GLY A 146 44.78 7.46 24.50
C GLY A 146 44.23 6.42 23.53
N GLU A 147 43.97 5.20 24.01
CA GLU A 147 43.35 4.13 23.21
C GLU A 147 41.91 4.47 22.80
N GLN A 148 41.14 5.07 23.71
CA GLN A 148 39.79 5.52 23.41
C GLN A 148 39.77 6.62 22.36
N ILE A 149 40.68 7.60 22.44
CA ILE A 149 40.82 8.65 21.42
C ILE A 149 41.22 8.06 20.07
N ASN A 150 42.14 7.10 20.04
CA ASN A 150 42.51 6.41 18.80
C ASN A 150 41.31 5.69 18.18
N THR A 151 40.49 5.04 19.01
CA THR A 151 39.25 4.39 18.58
C THR A 151 38.23 5.39 18.04
N VAL A 152 38.02 6.50 18.75
CA VAL A 152 37.13 7.59 18.31
C VAL A 152 37.63 8.19 17.00
N ASN A 153 38.93 8.39 16.84
CA ASN A 153 39.52 8.93 15.61
C ASN A 153 39.33 7.97 14.42
N ASN A 154 39.52 6.66 14.65
CA ASN A 154 39.22 5.63 13.64
C ASN A 154 37.73 5.60 13.29
N ASN A 155 36.85 5.72 14.28
CA ASN A 155 35.40 5.81 14.04
C ASN A 155 35.03 7.06 13.24
N ILE A 156 35.62 8.22 13.54
CA ILE A 156 35.41 9.46 12.78
C ILE A 156 35.89 9.29 11.33
N LYS A 157 37.06 8.68 11.10
CA LYS A 157 37.54 8.38 9.74
C LYS A 157 36.57 7.46 8.99
N ASN A 158 36.08 6.41 9.64
CA ASN A 158 35.10 5.49 9.05
C ASN A 158 33.77 6.20 8.75
N LEU A 159 33.26 7.02 9.66
CA LEU A 159 32.05 7.82 9.44
C LEU A 159 32.24 8.81 8.27
N ASN A 160 33.39 9.46 8.18
CA ASN A 160 33.69 10.37 7.07
C ASN A 160 33.73 9.62 5.73
N ALA A 161 34.35 8.43 5.69
CA ALA A 161 34.34 7.57 4.51
C ALA A 161 32.91 7.13 4.12
N GLN A 162 32.07 6.80 5.10
CA GLN A 162 30.65 6.47 4.86
C GLN A 162 29.86 7.67 4.33
N ILE A 163 30.10 8.88 4.84
CA ILE A 163 29.47 10.11 4.34
C ILE A 163 29.84 10.35 2.89
N VAL A 164 31.11 10.18 2.52
CA VAL A 164 31.56 10.30 1.11
C VAL A 164 30.86 9.25 0.23
N ASN A 165 30.75 8.01 0.70
CA ASN A 165 30.03 6.95 -0.02
C ASN A 165 28.54 7.28 -0.20
N LEU A 166 27.87 7.74 0.86
CA LEU A 166 26.47 8.17 0.80
C LEU A 166 26.26 9.31 -0.19
N ASN A 167 27.14 10.31 -0.20
CA ASN A 167 27.08 11.40 -1.17
C ASN A 167 27.23 10.90 -2.61
N GLN A 168 28.07 9.89 -2.83
CA GLN A 168 28.22 9.27 -4.15
C GLN A 168 26.97 8.47 -4.55
N ILE A 169 26.38 7.71 -3.63
CA ILE A 169 25.11 6.99 -3.87
C ILE A 169 23.98 7.99 -4.19
N ILE A 170 23.87 9.07 -3.43
CA ILE A 170 22.88 10.12 -3.67
C ILE A 170 23.09 10.76 -5.05
N GLY A 171 24.33 11.06 -5.43
CA GLY A 171 24.67 11.55 -6.76
C GLY A 171 24.27 10.57 -7.88
N ASN A 172 24.55 9.28 -7.69
CA ASN A 172 24.17 8.24 -8.65
C ASN A 172 22.66 8.07 -8.78
N MET A 173 21.93 8.04 -7.66
CA MET A 173 20.47 7.98 -7.67
C MET A 173 19.86 9.22 -8.30
N SER A 174 20.39 10.42 -8.02
CA SER A 174 19.93 11.67 -8.63
C SER A 174 20.08 11.63 -10.15
N ASN A 175 21.24 11.18 -10.65
CA ASN A 175 21.46 10.99 -12.09
C ASN A 175 20.52 9.94 -12.69
N GLN A 176 20.25 8.83 -11.99
CA GLN A 176 19.33 7.80 -12.44
C GLN A 176 17.88 8.31 -12.50
N ILE A 177 17.44 9.07 -11.48
CA ILE A 177 16.12 9.69 -11.42
C ILE A 177 15.96 10.72 -12.55
N ALA A 178 16.96 11.54 -12.82
CA ALA A 178 16.95 12.50 -13.92
C ALA A 178 16.81 11.80 -15.29
N ARG A 179 17.53 10.70 -15.51
CA ARG A 179 17.41 9.90 -16.74
C ARG A 179 16.03 9.25 -16.87
N GLN A 180 15.48 8.73 -15.78
CA GLN A 180 14.14 8.12 -15.78
C GLN A 180 13.05 9.16 -16.05
N SER A 181 13.15 10.35 -15.46
CA SER A 181 12.17 11.40 -15.69
C SER A 181 12.18 11.90 -17.14
N GLU A 182 13.36 12.00 -17.76
CA GLU A 182 13.50 12.32 -19.18
C GLU A 182 12.83 11.25 -20.06
N VAL A 183 13.09 9.97 -19.81
CA VAL A 183 12.48 8.86 -20.55
C VAL A 183 10.95 8.87 -20.41
N ILE A 184 10.44 9.09 -19.20
CA ILE A 184 8.99 9.19 -18.95
C ILE A 184 8.38 10.37 -19.71
N ASN A 185 9.03 11.54 -19.70
CA ASN A 185 8.53 12.70 -20.45
C ASN A 185 8.50 12.44 -21.96
N VAL A 186 9.51 11.79 -22.52
CA VAL A 186 9.55 11.41 -23.94
C VAL A 186 8.45 10.39 -24.28
N LEU A 187 8.23 9.39 -23.41
CA LEU A 187 7.16 8.40 -23.57
C LEU A 187 5.79 9.04 -23.49
N MET A 188 5.55 9.94 -22.53
CA MET A 188 4.29 10.67 -22.42
C MET A 188 4.04 11.54 -23.67
N ALA A 189 5.06 12.26 -24.15
CA ALA A 189 4.94 13.05 -25.37
C ALA A 189 4.60 12.19 -26.60
N ARG A 190 5.20 11.00 -26.72
CA ARG A 190 4.95 10.05 -27.82
C ARG A 190 3.63 9.28 -27.72
N THR A 191 3.05 9.13 -26.54
CA THR A 191 1.88 8.27 -26.32
C THR A 191 0.58 9.02 -26.11
N THR A 192 0.55 10.34 -26.36
CA THR A 192 -0.71 11.10 -26.31
C THR A 192 -1.75 10.45 -27.25
N PRO A 193 -2.87 9.94 -26.70
CA PRO A 193 -3.80 9.13 -27.48
C PRO A 193 -4.48 10.01 -28.53
N LYS A 194 -4.32 9.64 -29.81
CA LYS A 194 -4.97 10.30 -30.94
C LYS A 194 -6.49 10.31 -30.70
N LYS A 195 -7.08 11.50 -30.61
CA LYS A 195 -8.53 11.69 -30.37
C LYS A 195 -9.33 10.96 -31.46
N VAL A 196 -9.85 9.77 -31.13
CA VAL A 196 -10.64 8.96 -32.06
C VAL A 196 -12.03 9.60 -32.15
N VAL A 197 -12.29 10.27 -33.26
CA VAL A 197 -13.64 10.77 -33.58
C VAL A 197 -14.50 9.55 -33.89
N LYS A 198 -15.35 9.16 -32.93
CA LYS A 198 -16.35 8.11 -33.14
C LYS A 198 -17.41 8.66 -34.11
N VAL A 199 -17.37 8.19 -35.35
CA VAL A 199 -18.45 8.41 -36.31
C VAL A 199 -19.64 7.58 -35.83
N SER A 200 -20.70 8.24 -35.34
CA SER A 200 -21.93 7.56 -34.95
C SER A 200 -22.61 7.02 -36.20
N ARG A 201 -22.78 5.69 -36.26
CA ARG A 201 -23.64 5.06 -37.26
C ARG A 201 -25.08 5.12 -36.75
N PRO A 202 -26.05 5.57 -37.55
CA PRO A 202 -27.44 5.58 -37.12
C PRO A 202 -27.97 4.15 -36.98
N THR A 203 -28.40 3.79 -35.77
CA THR A 203 -29.08 2.53 -35.49
C THR A 203 -30.47 2.56 -36.15
N VAL A 204 -30.69 1.71 -37.15
CA VAL A 204 -31.99 1.55 -37.80
C VAL A 204 -32.92 0.80 -36.85
N GLN A 205 -34.01 1.43 -36.41
CA GLN A 205 -35.01 0.78 -35.56
C GLN A 205 -35.82 -0.24 -36.38
N ALA A 206 -35.99 -1.46 -35.83
CA ALA A 206 -36.78 -2.52 -36.45
C ALA A 206 -38.28 -2.12 -36.49
N ARG A 207 -38.94 -2.39 -37.62
CA ARG A 207 -40.37 -2.06 -37.83
C ARG A 207 -41.25 -3.11 -37.16
N THR A 208 -42.25 -2.68 -36.38
CA THR A 208 -43.26 -3.57 -35.78
C THR A 208 -44.20 -4.11 -36.85
N ILE A 209 -44.32 -5.44 -36.92
CA ILE A 209 -45.26 -6.14 -37.82
C ILE A 209 -46.55 -6.39 -37.07
N TYR A 210 -47.71 -6.15 -37.68
CA TYR A 210 -49.02 -6.37 -37.06
C TYR A 210 -49.74 -7.57 -37.71
N TYR A 211 -50.43 -8.35 -36.87
CA TYR A 211 -51.26 -9.49 -37.26
C TYR A 211 -52.69 -9.31 -36.74
N ILE A 212 -53.67 -9.90 -37.40
CA ILE A 212 -55.06 -9.89 -36.94
C ILE A 212 -55.22 -10.95 -35.86
N GLN A 213 -55.79 -10.55 -34.73
CA GLN A 213 -56.21 -11.44 -33.65
C GLN A 213 -57.70 -11.74 -33.73
N ALA A 214 -58.52 -10.73 -34.03
CA ALA A 214 -59.96 -10.90 -34.22
C ALA A 214 -60.52 -9.87 -35.21
N VAL A 215 -61.56 -10.22 -35.95
CA VAL A 215 -62.25 -9.31 -36.89
C VAL A 215 -63.76 -9.44 -36.77
N ILE A 216 -64.44 -8.30 -36.75
CA ILE A 216 -65.90 -8.17 -36.80
C ILE A 216 -66.21 -7.09 -37.85
N PRO A 217 -67.38 -7.12 -38.53
CA PRO A 217 -67.76 -6.03 -39.43
C PRO A 217 -67.53 -4.64 -38.81
N GLY A 218 -66.69 -3.83 -39.46
CA GLY A 218 -66.34 -2.47 -39.05
C GLY A 218 -65.24 -2.33 -37.98
N ARG A 219 -64.74 -3.41 -37.35
CA ARG A 219 -63.69 -3.37 -36.32
C ARG A 219 -62.75 -4.57 -36.38
N ALA A 220 -61.46 -4.34 -36.17
CA ALA A 220 -60.48 -5.40 -36.05
C ALA A 220 -59.54 -5.18 -34.86
N TRP A 221 -59.13 -6.28 -34.23
CA TRP A 221 -58.11 -6.31 -33.20
C TRP A 221 -56.81 -6.81 -33.82
N LEU A 222 -55.78 -5.98 -33.74
CA LEU A 222 -54.43 -6.26 -34.22
C LEU A 222 -53.49 -6.51 -33.05
N ILE A 223 -52.53 -7.41 -33.24
CA ILE A 223 -51.42 -7.63 -32.32
C ILE A 223 -50.10 -7.38 -33.06
N GLY A 224 -49.26 -6.53 -32.50
CA GLY A 224 -47.92 -6.22 -33.00
C GLY A 224 -46.91 -7.27 -32.56
N SER A 225 -45.80 -7.40 -33.29
CA SER A 225 -44.66 -8.27 -32.95
C SER A 225 -43.99 -7.90 -31.61
N ASN A 226 -44.30 -6.73 -31.06
CA ASN A 226 -43.90 -6.26 -29.74
C ASN A 226 -44.94 -6.56 -28.64
N GLY A 227 -46.00 -7.32 -28.95
CA GLY A 227 -47.09 -7.62 -28.02
C GLY A 227 -48.12 -6.49 -27.85
N SER A 228 -47.99 -5.37 -28.57
CA SER A 228 -48.95 -4.26 -28.52
C SER A 228 -50.24 -4.64 -29.23
N THR A 229 -51.38 -4.47 -28.56
CA THR A 229 -52.69 -4.65 -29.18
C THR A 229 -53.25 -3.31 -29.67
N LEU A 230 -53.88 -3.31 -30.85
CA LEU A 230 -54.47 -2.12 -31.45
C LEU A 230 -55.83 -2.46 -32.05
N THR A 231 -56.87 -1.79 -31.57
CA THR A 231 -58.21 -1.87 -32.18
C THR A 231 -58.34 -0.83 -33.27
N VAL A 232 -58.67 -1.27 -34.48
CA VAL A 232 -58.79 -0.40 -35.65
C VAL A 232 -60.18 -0.46 -36.24
N ARG A 233 -60.65 0.69 -36.72
CA ARG A 233 -61.82 0.86 -37.57
C ARG A 233 -61.38 1.40 -38.92
N GLU A 234 -62.28 1.41 -39.89
CA GLU A 234 -62.02 2.07 -41.17
C GLU A 234 -61.64 3.54 -40.93
N GLY A 235 -60.56 4.00 -41.58
CA GLY A 235 -59.95 5.30 -41.34
C GLY A 235 -59.02 5.40 -40.13
N SER A 236 -58.81 4.35 -39.33
CA SER A 236 -57.80 4.37 -38.25
C SER A 236 -56.37 4.24 -38.79
N LYS A 237 -55.41 4.91 -38.15
CA LYS A 237 -53.97 4.85 -38.51
C LYS A 237 -53.26 3.73 -37.75
N ILE A 238 -52.54 2.89 -38.49
CA ILE A 238 -51.67 1.83 -37.98
C ILE A 238 -50.20 2.26 -38.19
N PRO A 239 -49.35 2.24 -37.15
CA PRO A 239 -47.92 2.51 -37.28
C PRO A 239 -47.27 1.56 -38.30
N GLY A 240 -46.54 2.10 -39.28
CA GLY A 240 -45.88 1.30 -40.32
C GLY A 240 -46.75 0.91 -41.52
N TYR A 241 -48.08 0.84 -41.37
CA TYR A 241 -49.00 0.39 -42.43
C TYR A 241 -49.92 1.51 -42.98
N GLY A 242 -50.07 2.62 -42.24
CA GLY A 242 -50.90 3.75 -42.64
C GLY A 242 -52.37 3.60 -42.25
N MET A 243 -53.29 4.22 -42.99
CA MET A 243 -54.72 4.24 -42.67
C MET A 243 -55.42 2.96 -43.13
N VAL A 244 -56.39 2.47 -42.36
CA VAL A 244 -57.25 1.35 -42.76
C VAL A 244 -58.24 1.81 -43.82
N LYS A 245 -58.21 1.20 -45.00
CA LYS A 245 -59.13 1.49 -46.10
C LYS A 245 -60.37 0.62 -46.08
N LEU A 246 -60.20 -0.67 -45.80
CA LEU A 246 -61.28 -1.65 -45.80
C LEU A 246 -60.96 -2.75 -44.79
N ILE A 247 -61.97 -3.16 -44.02
CA ILE A 247 -61.89 -4.32 -43.14
C ILE A 247 -62.80 -5.40 -43.74
N ASP A 248 -62.19 -6.42 -44.34
CA ASP A 248 -62.93 -7.58 -44.83
C ASP A 248 -63.06 -8.61 -43.70
N SER A 249 -64.26 -8.68 -43.12
CA SER A 249 -64.59 -9.64 -42.06
C SER A 249 -64.83 -11.06 -42.60
N LEU A 250 -65.10 -11.24 -43.90
CA LEU A 250 -65.34 -12.55 -44.50
C LEU A 250 -64.02 -13.27 -44.79
N GLN A 251 -63.03 -12.52 -45.27
CA GLN A 251 -61.71 -13.07 -45.61
C GLN A 251 -60.67 -12.91 -44.50
N GLY A 252 -60.97 -12.15 -43.45
CA GLY A 252 -60.03 -11.90 -42.37
C GLY A 252 -58.83 -11.09 -42.82
N ARG A 253 -59.06 -10.03 -43.60
CA ARG A 253 -57.99 -9.21 -44.19
C ARG A 253 -58.28 -7.74 -44.02
N ILE A 254 -57.24 -6.97 -43.75
CA ILE A 254 -57.34 -5.53 -43.61
C ILE A 254 -56.49 -4.88 -44.69
N LEU A 255 -57.12 -4.06 -45.51
CA LEU A 255 -56.47 -3.32 -46.57
C LEU A 255 -56.04 -1.96 -46.03
N THR A 256 -54.74 -1.65 -46.13
CA THR A 256 -54.19 -0.40 -45.61
C THR A 256 -53.79 0.56 -46.74
N SER A 257 -53.65 1.85 -46.42
CA SER A 257 -53.31 2.89 -47.39
C SER A 257 -51.92 2.72 -48.00
N SER A 258 -51.01 2.01 -47.30
CA SER A 258 -49.69 1.65 -47.81
C SER A 258 -49.75 0.55 -48.89
N GLY A 259 -50.92 -0.05 -49.14
CA GLY A 259 -51.09 -1.18 -50.05
C GLY A 259 -50.76 -2.53 -49.41
N GLN A 260 -50.32 -2.55 -48.14
CA GLN A 260 -50.04 -3.78 -47.42
C GLN A 260 -51.33 -4.38 -46.84
N VAL A 261 -51.45 -5.70 -46.93
CA VAL A 261 -52.58 -6.47 -46.38
C VAL A 261 -52.13 -7.12 -45.09
N ILE A 262 -52.85 -6.86 -44.00
CA ILE A 262 -52.66 -7.53 -42.72
C ILE A 262 -53.61 -8.73 -42.67
N LYS A 263 -53.10 -9.88 -42.21
CA LYS A 263 -53.79 -11.18 -42.17
C LYS A 263 -53.72 -11.75 -40.75
N PHE A 264 -54.53 -12.78 -40.48
CA PHE A 264 -54.48 -13.51 -39.22
C PHE A 264 -53.09 -14.13 -38.95
N SER A 265 -52.68 -14.13 -37.68
CA SER A 265 -51.52 -14.88 -37.22
C SER A 265 -51.85 -16.37 -37.24
N GLN A 266 -50.95 -17.22 -37.76
CA GLN A 266 -51.15 -18.67 -37.84
C GLN A 266 -50.84 -19.40 -36.52
N GLU A 267 -50.51 -18.66 -35.46
CA GLU A 267 -50.04 -19.20 -34.17
C GLU A 267 -51.17 -19.64 -33.21
N ASP A 268 -52.43 -19.63 -33.66
CA ASP A 268 -53.61 -19.95 -32.83
C ASP A 268 -54.58 -20.90 -33.57
N SER A 269 -54.07 -22.04 -34.03
CA SER A 269 -54.86 -23.16 -34.62
C SER A 269 -54.76 -24.42 -33.77
#